data_AF-A0A819LC37-F1
#
_entry.id   AF-A0A819LC37-F1
#
_cell.length_a   1.000
_cell.length_b   1.000
_cell.length_c   1.000
_cell.angle_alpha   90.00
_cell.angle_beta   90.00
_cell.angle_gamma   90.00
#
_symmetry.space_group_name_H-M   'P 1'
#
loop_
_entity.id
_entity.type
_entity.pdbx_description
1 polymer ?
#
loop_
_entity_poly.entity_id
_entity_poly.type
_entity_poly.pdbx_seq_one_letter_code
_entity_poly.pdbx_strand_id
1 'polypeptide(L)'
;MTILEIQLNHGLKKGSSETTFICTACCTDGLDCSNKGWKAVEQHMSNEKHKKNLNAVNNDLKFAMPKSTPTASICSTNILELVNTNKALSFDDQVPNVEISWALKSIQNCLSYNNSEDTDELFGTMFSDSQIPEKFFIQHSKMSCVISYGFGPYFHLRVLDPAARTEFDATDQMVRVGRALPNLLSDSEIDRIRHVFMMYATKTIDKSWHIKSKCHDPDGNTQIEYHHIDHYWNKMLSLTTNAELPKYPILAKMVKNVLIISHGNSDV
;
A
#
# COMPACT_ATOMS: atom_id res chain seq x y z
N MET A 1 2.81 11.53 -18.60
CA MET A 1 3.37 10.45 -17.78
C MET A 1 4.71 10.94 -17.24
N THR A 2 4.81 11.22 -15.93
CA THR A 2 6.03 11.79 -15.32
C THR A 2 7.09 10.71 -15.09
N ILE A 3 8.37 11.10 -14.99
CA ILE A 3 9.50 10.18 -14.76
C ILE A 3 9.31 9.31 -13.48
N LEU A 4 8.55 9.81 -12.51
CA LEU A 4 8.16 9.08 -11.29
C LEU A 4 7.08 8.00 -11.53
N GLU A 5 6.09 8.25 -12.40
CA GLU A 5 5.08 7.24 -12.78
C GLU A 5 5.69 6.03 -13.51
N ILE A 6 6.87 6.24 -14.11
CA ILE A 6 7.59 5.29 -14.96
C ILE A 6 8.51 4.34 -14.15
N GLN A 7 9.14 4.82 -13.08
CA GLN A 7 10.04 4.01 -12.25
C GLN A 7 9.29 2.89 -11.49
N LEU A 8 8.03 3.14 -11.13
CA LEU A 8 7.23 2.28 -10.26
C LEU A 8 6.54 1.10 -10.99
N ASN A 9 6.10 1.27 -12.24
CA ASN A 9 5.32 0.24 -12.94
C ASN A 9 6.14 -0.85 -13.64
N HIS A 10 7.46 -0.68 -13.78
CA HIS A 10 8.26 -1.58 -14.62
C HIS A 10 9.61 -2.03 -14.03
N GLY A 11 9.84 -1.82 -12.73
CA GLY A 11 11.11 -2.19 -12.09
C GLY A 11 12.29 -1.43 -12.69
N LEU A 12 12.12 -0.14 -12.98
CA LEU A 12 13.18 0.72 -13.53
C LEU A 12 13.71 1.65 -12.45
N LYS A 13 15.03 1.64 -12.24
CA LYS A 13 15.75 2.60 -11.39
C LYS A 13 16.49 3.62 -12.25
N LYS A 14 16.75 4.81 -11.70
CA LYS A 14 17.62 5.79 -12.38
C LYS A 14 19.05 5.23 -12.47
N GLY A 15 19.67 5.35 -13.64
CA GLY A 15 21.07 5.01 -13.87
C GLY A 15 22.03 6.16 -13.52
N SER A 16 23.30 6.00 -13.88
CA SER A 16 24.37 6.95 -13.55
C SER A 16 24.25 8.30 -14.25
N SER A 17 23.49 8.38 -15.35
CA SER A 17 23.19 9.61 -16.08
C SER A 17 21.69 9.88 -16.13
N GLU A 18 21.29 11.11 -16.45
CA GLU A 18 19.87 11.50 -16.52
C GLU A 18 19.10 10.76 -17.63
N THR A 19 19.80 10.20 -18.61
CA THR A 19 19.24 9.49 -19.75
C THR A 19 19.38 7.97 -19.66
N THR A 20 19.92 7.44 -18.55
CA THR A 20 20.11 6.00 -18.35
C THR A 20 19.18 5.43 -17.27
N PHE A 21 18.68 4.21 -17.48
CA PHE A 21 17.77 3.52 -16.56
C PHE A 21 18.21 2.08 -16.30
N ILE A 22 18.11 1.58 -15.08
CA ILE A 22 18.49 0.21 -14.73
C ILE A 22 17.21 -0.62 -14.58
N CYS A 23 17.06 -1.68 -15.37
CA CYS A 23 15.97 -2.64 -15.20
C CYS A 23 16.33 -3.70 -14.16
N THR A 24 15.62 -3.69 -13.03
CA THR A 24 15.84 -4.61 -11.91
C THR A 24 15.57 -6.07 -12.26
N ALA A 25 14.81 -6.34 -13.32
CA ALA A 25 14.54 -7.70 -13.79
C ALA A 25 15.61 -8.26 -14.74
N CYS A 26 16.44 -7.41 -15.36
CA CYS A 26 17.18 -7.82 -16.57
C CYS A 26 18.65 -7.43 -16.62
N CYS A 27 19.04 -6.29 -16.05
CA CYS A 27 20.33 -5.68 -16.37
C CYS A 27 20.92 -4.95 -15.16
N THR A 28 22.22 -5.14 -14.94
CA THR A 28 23.05 -4.30 -14.07
C THR A 28 23.61 -3.08 -14.81
N ASP A 29 23.78 -3.17 -16.14
CA ASP A 29 24.65 -2.24 -16.89
C ASP A 29 23.92 -1.00 -17.46
N GLY A 30 22.63 -0.82 -17.14
CA GLY A 30 21.86 0.35 -17.55
C GLY A 30 21.38 0.34 -19.01
N LEU A 31 20.24 0.97 -19.25
CA LEU A 31 19.55 1.17 -20.52
C LEU A 31 19.71 2.63 -20.91
N ASP A 32 20.49 2.91 -21.96
CA ASP A 32 20.68 4.26 -22.46
C ASP A 32 19.53 4.67 -23.39
N CYS A 33 18.85 5.76 -23.01
CA CYS A 33 17.74 6.33 -23.75
C CYS A 33 18.12 7.62 -24.50
N SER A 34 19.40 8.01 -24.49
CA SER A 34 19.87 9.29 -25.06
C SER A 34 19.48 9.49 -26.54
N ASN A 35 19.52 8.42 -27.34
CA ASN A 35 19.28 8.51 -28.79
C ASN A 35 17.86 8.13 -29.25
N LYS A 36 17.20 7.20 -28.53
CA LYS A 36 15.89 6.63 -28.93
C LYS A 36 14.75 7.02 -27.99
N GLY A 37 15.06 7.74 -26.92
CA GLY A 37 14.09 8.13 -25.90
C GLY A 37 13.33 6.93 -25.33
N TRP A 38 12.08 7.16 -24.98
CA TRP A 38 11.19 6.17 -24.36
C TRP A 38 10.96 4.90 -25.20
N LYS A 39 11.10 4.98 -26.53
CA LYS A 39 10.96 3.81 -27.40
C LYS A 39 12.03 2.74 -27.14
N ALA A 40 13.21 3.13 -26.63
CA ALA A 40 14.23 2.18 -26.21
C ALA A 40 13.76 1.34 -25.01
N VAL A 41 13.01 1.97 -24.11
CA VAL A 41 12.47 1.36 -22.90
C VAL A 41 11.33 0.41 -23.24
N GLU A 42 10.38 0.82 -24.08
CA GLU A 42 9.29 -0.05 -24.56
C GLU A 42 9.83 -1.27 -25.33
N GLN A 43 10.85 -1.05 -26.16
CA GLN A 43 11.50 -2.15 -26.89
C GLN A 43 12.19 -3.12 -25.93
N HIS A 44 12.83 -2.63 -24.87
CA HIS A 44 13.41 -3.46 -23.82
C HIS A 44 12.36 -4.28 -23.09
N MET A 45 11.26 -3.66 -22.64
CA MET A 45 10.17 -4.34 -21.92
C MET A 45 9.46 -5.38 -22.78
N SER A 46 9.38 -5.12 -24.09
CA SER A 46 8.77 -6.04 -25.04
C SER A 46 9.68 -7.22 -25.39
N ASN A 47 10.94 -7.21 -24.98
CA ASN A 47 11.90 -8.26 -25.28
C ASN A 47 11.58 -9.55 -24.51
N GLU A 48 11.66 -10.69 -25.20
CA GLU A 48 11.39 -12.01 -24.64
C GLU A 48 12.31 -12.38 -23.47
N LYS A 49 13.55 -11.86 -23.44
CA LYS A 49 14.44 -12.04 -22.28
C LYS A 49 13.88 -11.35 -21.03
N HIS A 50 13.31 -10.15 -21.20
CA HIS A 50 12.71 -9.40 -20.11
C HIS A 50 11.44 -10.06 -19.59
N LYS A 51 10.55 -10.48 -20.49
CA LYS A 51 9.34 -11.22 -20.11
C LYS A 51 9.67 -12.53 -19.39
N LYS A 52 10.69 -13.28 -19.83
CA LYS A 52 11.13 -14.52 -19.17
C LYS A 52 11.71 -14.25 -17.77
N ASN A 53 12.55 -13.24 -17.61
CA ASN A 53 13.12 -12.91 -16.31
C ASN A 53 12.08 -12.35 -15.33
N LEU A 54 11.15 -11.51 -15.79
CA LEU A 54 10.01 -11.10 -14.98
C LEU A 54 9.15 -12.29 -14.57
N ASN A 55 8.91 -13.24 -15.48
CA ASN A 55 8.18 -14.45 -15.15
C ASN A 55 8.94 -15.35 -14.17
N ALA A 56 10.28 -15.37 -14.21
CA ALA A 56 11.11 -16.08 -13.22
C ALA A 56 11.04 -15.41 -11.85
N VAL A 57 11.18 -14.09 -11.76
CA VAL A 57 10.99 -13.32 -10.52
C VAL A 57 9.57 -13.50 -9.96
N ASN A 58 8.55 -13.50 -10.83
CA ASN A 58 7.16 -13.79 -10.44
C ASN A 58 6.91 -15.27 -10.10
N ASN A 59 7.78 -16.19 -10.54
CA ASN A 59 7.70 -17.62 -10.20
C ASN A 59 8.49 -17.95 -8.94
N ASP A 60 9.54 -17.22 -8.58
CA ASP A 60 10.20 -17.32 -7.28
C ASP A 60 9.29 -16.76 -6.15
N LEU A 61 8.37 -15.85 -6.49
CA LEU A 61 7.23 -15.46 -5.66
C LEU A 61 6.10 -16.52 -5.62
N LYS A 62 6.23 -17.66 -6.32
CA LYS A 62 5.33 -18.81 -6.19
C LYS A 62 5.91 -19.87 -5.25
N PHE A 63 6.16 -19.50 -4.00
CA PHE A 63 5.94 -20.45 -2.92
C PHE A 63 4.47 -20.38 -2.48
N ALA A 64 3.75 -21.45 -2.83
CA ALA A 64 2.42 -21.87 -2.36
C ALA A 64 1.20 -20.96 -2.63
N MET A 65 0.66 -21.03 -3.85
CA MET A 65 -0.80 -21.15 -3.99
C MET A 65 -1.14 -22.58 -4.43
N PRO A 66 -2.01 -23.32 -3.70
CA PRO A 66 -2.53 -24.57 -4.20
C PRO A 66 -3.36 -24.30 -5.47
N LYS A 67 -3.18 -25.14 -6.48
CA LYS A 67 -4.09 -25.19 -7.63
C LYS A 67 -5.47 -25.65 -7.14
N SER A 68 -6.44 -24.74 -7.07
CA SER A 68 -7.84 -25.09 -6.83
C SER A 68 -8.70 -24.63 -8.01
N THR A 69 -9.38 -25.61 -8.59
CA THR A 69 -10.56 -25.55 -9.47
C THR A 69 -11.59 -24.53 -8.94
N PRO A 70 -12.39 -23.88 -9.82
CA PRO A 70 -13.26 -22.77 -9.41
C PRO A 70 -14.41 -23.33 -8.57
N THR A 71 -14.29 -23.19 -7.26
CA THR A 71 -15.41 -23.36 -6.33
C THR A 71 -15.48 -22.06 -5.54
N ALA A 72 -16.66 -21.44 -5.60
CA ALA A 72 -16.96 -20.21 -4.91
C ALA A 72 -16.74 -20.36 -3.38
N SER A 73 -16.45 -19.22 -2.75
CA SER A 73 -16.28 -19.00 -1.30
C SER A 73 -14.86 -19.10 -0.76
N ILE A 74 -14.22 -17.94 -0.58
CA ILE A 74 -13.36 -17.73 0.57
C ILE A 74 -13.84 -16.44 1.23
N CYS A 75 -14.71 -16.61 2.23
CA CYS A 75 -15.17 -15.61 3.17
C CYS A 75 -14.42 -15.87 4.49
N SER A 76 -13.87 -14.82 5.11
CA SER A 76 -13.33 -14.80 6.48
C SER A 76 -12.26 -15.87 6.81
N THR A 77 -10.98 -15.53 6.75
CA THR A 77 -9.92 -16.42 7.24
C THR A 77 -10.10 -16.65 8.74
N ASN A 78 -10.46 -17.88 9.11
CA ASN A 78 -10.70 -18.27 10.50
C ASN A 78 -9.34 -18.30 11.24
N ILE A 79 -9.26 -17.80 12.49
CA ILE A 79 -8.00 -17.80 13.28
C ILE A 79 -7.38 -19.20 13.34
N LEU A 80 -8.22 -20.22 13.35
CA LEU A 80 -7.81 -21.62 13.36
C LEU A 80 -7.05 -22.03 12.09
N GLU A 81 -7.40 -21.45 10.95
CA GLU A 81 -6.76 -21.72 9.65
C GLU A 81 -5.36 -21.10 9.60
N LEU A 82 -5.19 -19.87 10.07
CA LEU A 82 -3.89 -19.20 10.20
C LEU A 82 -2.95 -19.95 11.16
N VAL A 83 -3.47 -20.43 12.29
CA VAL A 83 -2.72 -21.25 13.26
C VAL A 83 -2.26 -22.57 12.63
N ASN A 84 -3.09 -23.19 11.79
CA ASN A 84 -2.73 -24.43 11.11
C ASN A 84 -1.68 -24.22 10.01
N THR A 85 -1.73 -23.10 9.28
CA THR A 85 -0.69 -22.74 8.30
C THR A 85 0.65 -22.47 8.99
N ASN A 86 0.63 -21.78 10.14
CA ASN A 86 1.84 -21.54 10.94
C ASN A 86 2.50 -22.82 11.46
N LYS A 87 1.70 -23.85 11.79
CA LYS A 87 2.24 -25.17 12.19
C LYS A 87 2.91 -25.94 11.06
N ALA A 88 2.60 -25.62 9.80
CA ALA A 88 3.19 -26.27 8.63
C ALA A 88 4.53 -25.65 8.20
N LEU A 89 4.93 -24.55 8.82
CA LEU A 89 6.15 -23.81 8.50
C LEU A 89 7.34 -24.26 9.34
N SER A 90 8.55 -24.16 8.78
CA SER A 90 9.79 -24.31 9.55
C SER A 90 9.80 -23.32 10.72
N PHE A 91 10.43 -23.67 11.83
CA PHE A 91 10.56 -22.77 12.98
C PHE A 91 11.18 -21.41 12.59
N ASP A 92 12.13 -21.43 11.66
CA ASP A 92 12.77 -20.21 11.14
C ASP A 92 11.81 -19.30 10.36
N ASP A 93 10.74 -19.86 9.79
CA ASP A 93 9.70 -19.13 9.07
C ASP A 93 8.55 -18.69 9.98
N GLN A 94 8.39 -19.29 11.16
CA GLN A 94 7.28 -18.99 12.07
C GLN A 94 7.41 -17.59 12.68
N VAL A 95 8.60 -17.18 13.10
CA VAL A 95 8.83 -15.88 13.74
C VAL A 95 8.50 -14.72 12.78
N PRO A 96 9.04 -14.66 11.54
CA PRO A 96 8.66 -13.63 10.57
C PRO A 96 7.16 -13.62 10.25
N ASN A 97 6.50 -14.79 10.17
CA ASN A 97 5.06 -14.86 9.90
C ASN A 97 4.20 -14.28 11.03
N VAL A 98 4.60 -14.49 12.28
CA VAL A 98 3.92 -13.89 13.44
C VAL A 98 4.14 -12.37 13.46
N GLU A 99 5.33 -11.90 13.14
CA GLU A 99 5.63 -10.46 12.99
C GLU A 99 4.81 -9.80 11.88
N ILE A 100 4.71 -10.44 10.71
CA ILE A 100 3.85 -9.98 9.60
C ILE A 100 2.38 -9.95 10.04
N SER A 101 1.93 -10.98 10.76
CA SER A 101 0.57 -11.05 11.29
C SER A 101 0.28 -9.93 12.29
N TRP A 102 1.25 -9.60 13.15
CA TRP A 102 1.17 -8.45 14.05
C TRP A 102 1.12 -7.12 13.30
N ALA A 103 1.92 -6.96 12.24
CA ALA A 103 1.89 -5.79 11.36
C ALA A 103 0.50 -5.60 10.72
N LEU A 104 -0.07 -6.67 10.15
CA LEU A 104 -1.41 -6.66 9.56
C LEU A 104 -2.49 -6.35 10.59
N LYS A 105 -2.38 -6.94 11.79
CA LYS A 105 -3.31 -6.67 12.89
C LYS A 105 -3.23 -5.21 13.34
N SER A 106 -2.03 -4.65 13.38
CA SER A 106 -1.79 -3.25 13.75
C SER A 106 -2.45 -2.30 12.75
N ILE A 107 -2.31 -2.58 11.45
CA ILE A 107 -3.02 -1.85 10.39
C ILE A 107 -4.53 -1.95 10.62
N GLN A 108 -5.08 -3.18 10.69
CA GLN A 108 -6.53 -3.43 10.80
C GLN A 108 -7.21 -2.69 11.96
N ASN A 109 -6.49 -2.50 13.07
CA ASN A 109 -7.01 -1.82 14.26
C ASN A 109 -6.56 -0.35 14.35
N CYS A 110 -5.93 0.19 13.30
CA CYS A 110 -5.39 1.54 13.24
C CYS A 110 -4.46 1.87 14.42
N LEU A 111 -3.61 0.92 14.83
CA LEU A 111 -2.67 1.11 15.94
C LEU A 111 -1.48 1.97 15.49
N SER A 112 -0.99 2.81 16.41
CA SER A 112 0.29 3.50 16.23
C SER A 112 1.42 2.48 16.15
N TYR A 113 2.48 2.75 15.39
CA TYR A 113 3.65 1.86 15.33
C TYR A 113 4.37 1.77 16.66
N ASN A 114 4.29 2.82 17.47
CA ASN A 114 4.82 2.84 18.84
C ASN A 114 4.07 1.86 19.75
N ASN A 115 2.88 1.38 19.35
CA ASN A 115 2.21 0.28 20.06
C ASN A 115 2.96 -1.05 19.96
N SER A 116 3.99 -1.13 19.10
CA SER A 116 4.86 -2.30 19.02
C SER A 116 6.13 -2.18 19.86
N GLU A 117 6.32 -1.03 20.53
CA GLU A 117 7.35 -0.87 21.55
C GLU A 117 7.08 -1.82 22.72
N ASP A 118 8.14 -2.42 23.26
CA ASP A 118 8.14 -3.39 24.37
C ASP A 118 7.25 -4.64 24.16
N THR A 119 6.79 -4.91 22.93
CA THR A 119 5.94 -6.08 22.64
C THR A 119 6.69 -7.41 22.77
N ASP A 120 8.00 -7.39 22.53
CA ASP A 120 8.91 -8.50 22.78
C ASP A 120 8.99 -8.84 24.27
N GLU A 121 9.17 -7.84 25.15
CA GLU A 121 9.16 -8.05 26.60
C GLU A 121 7.79 -8.52 27.11
N LEU A 122 6.71 -7.89 26.62
CA LEU A 122 5.34 -8.24 26.99
C LEU A 122 5.01 -9.69 26.60
N PHE A 123 5.29 -10.08 25.35
CA PHE A 123 5.00 -11.43 24.89
C PHE A 123 5.92 -12.46 25.53
N GLY A 124 7.20 -12.14 25.78
CA GLY A 124 8.11 -12.99 26.55
C GLY A 124 7.59 -13.26 27.97
N THR A 125 7.01 -12.24 28.60
CA THR A 125 6.38 -12.37 29.93
C THR A 125 5.09 -13.20 29.89
N MET A 126 4.24 -12.98 28.89
CA MET A 126 2.97 -13.69 28.75
C MET A 126 3.12 -15.17 28.38
N PHE A 127 4.16 -15.51 27.63
CA PHE A 127 4.35 -16.82 27.01
C PHE A 127 5.78 -17.34 27.23
N SER A 128 6.19 -17.43 28.50
CA SER A 128 7.55 -17.80 28.90
C SER A 128 7.96 -19.24 28.58
N ASP A 129 7.00 -20.09 28.21
CA ASP A 129 7.21 -21.48 27.78
C ASP A 129 7.43 -21.64 26.26
N SER A 130 7.34 -20.55 25.50
CA SER A 130 7.43 -20.56 24.04
C SER A 130 8.74 -19.94 23.54
N GLN A 131 9.36 -20.58 22.54
CA GLN A 131 10.55 -20.04 21.86
C GLN A 131 10.22 -18.96 20.81
N ILE A 132 8.94 -18.78 20.45
CA ILE A 132 8.53 -17.78 19.46
C ILE A 132 8.64 -16.36 20.04
N PRO A 133 8.07 -16.04 21.22
CA PRO A 133 8.24 -14.73 21.86
C PRO A 133 9.70 -14.35 22.13
N GLU A 134 10.56 -15.33 22.47
CA GLU A 134 12.00 -15.10 22.68
C GLU A 134 12.68 -14.49 21.44
N LYS A 135 12.23 -14.90 20.24
CA LYS A 135 12.78 -14.43 18.96
C LYS A 135 11.94 -13.36 18.28
N PHE A 136 10.73 -13.12 18.78
CA PHE A 136 9.81 -12.14 18.22
C PHE A 136 10.34 -10.73 18.50
N PHE A 137 10.58 -9.96 17.45
CA PHE A 137 11.08 -8.60 17.61
C PHE A 137 10.54 -7.72 16.50
N ILE A 138 9.51 -6.92 16.79
CA ILE A 138 8.94 -5.96 15.84
C ILE A 138 8.74 -4.59 16.47
N GLN A 139 9.83 -3.83 16.62
CA GLN A 139 9.75 -2.44 17.06
C GLN A 139 9.23 -1.50 15.96
N HIS A 140 8.98 -0.24 16.32
CA HIS A 140 8.42 0.77 15.41
C HIS A 140 9.17 0.86 14.05
N SER A 141 10.50 0.76 14.05
CA SER A 141 11.31 0.89 12.82
C SER A 141 11.13 -0.33 11.90
N LYS A 142 11.08 -1.54 12.47
CA LYS A 142 10.83 -2.77 11.70
C LYS A 142 9.39 -2.83 11.23
N MET A 143 8.44 -2.40 12.05
CA MET A 143 7.03 -2.22 11.68
C MET A 143 6.91 -1.28 10.46
N SER A 144 7.55 -0.11 10.53
CA SER A 144 7.58 0.85 9.43
C SER A 144 8.19 0.24 8.16
N CYS A 145 9.30 -0.48 8.28
CA CYS A 145 9.92 -1.15 7.12
C CYS A 145 9.04 -2.24 6.51
N VAL A 146 8.46 -3.13 7.32
CA VAL A 146 7.56 -4.20 6.85
C VAL A 146 6.34 -3.60 6.15
N ILE A 147 5.80 -2.52 6.68
CA ILE A 147 4.63 -1.86 6.08
C ILE A 147 5.00 -1.09 4.82
N SER A 148 5.99 -0.19 4.87
CA SER A 148 6.38 0.65 3.75
C SER A 148 6.98 -0.12 2.58
N TYR A 149 7.87 -1.08 2.85
CA TYR A 149 8.59 -1.81 1.81
C TYR A 149 7.97 -3.17 1.50
N GLY A 150 7.31 -3.80 2.47
CA GLY A 150 6.61 -5.07 2.27
C GLY A 150 5.22 -4.87 1.68
N PHE A 151 4.42 -3.94 2.21
CA PHE A 151 3.03 -3.75 1.77
C PHE A 151 2.84 -2.56 0.84
N GLY A 152 3.50 -1.43 1.12
CA GLY A 152 3.40 -0.19 0.35
C GLY A 152 3.48 -0.34 -1.17
N PRO A 153 4.41 -1.12 -1.75
CA PRO A 153 4.52 -1.27 -3.21
C PRO A 153 3.30 -1.92 -3.87
N TYR A 154 2.48 -2.65 -3.10
CA TYR A 154 1.30 -3.34 -3.61
C TYR A 154 0.05 -2.47 -3.62
N PHE A 155 0.10 -1.27 -3.03
CA PHE A 155 -1.03 -0.36 -2.98
C PHE A 155 -0.73 0.90 -3.80
N HIS A 156 -1.43 1.06 -4.93
CA HIS A 156 -1.39 2.31 -5.70
C HIS A 156 -2.29 3.35 -5.03
N LEU A 157 -1.71 4.14 -4.12
CA LEU A 157 -2.46 5.06 -3.26
C LEU A 157 -2.81 6.39 -3.91
N ARG A 158 -2.61 6.50 -5.23
CA ARG A 158 -3.08 7.63 -6.04
C ARG A 158 -4.57 7.84 -5.87
N VAL A 159 -5.36 6.78 -5.66
CA VAL A 159 -6.81 6.87 -5.37
C VAL A 159 -7.14 7.73 -4.13
N LEU A 160 -6.18 7.94 -3.23
CA LEU A 160 -6.33 8.83 -2.07
C LEU A 160 -6.07 10.31 -2.38
N ASP A 161 -5.44 10.61 -3.51
CA ASP A 161 -5.23 11.99 -3.95
C ASP A 161 -6.59 12.66 -4.24
N PRO A 162 -6.89 13.81 -3.61
CA PRO A 162 -8.10 14.59 -3.91
C PRO A 162 -8.32 14.89 -5.39
N ALA A 163 -7.26 15.03 -6.18
CA ALA A 163 -7.32 15.28 -7.62
C ALA A 163 -7.64 14.02 -8.43
N ALA A 164 -7.20 12.85 -7.96
CA ALA A 164 -7.41 11.58 -8.65
C ALA A 164 -8.78 10.95 -8.38
N ARG A 165 -9.54 11.44 -7.39
CA ARG A 165 -10.83 10.85 -7.00
C ARG A 165 -11.88 10.77 -8.11
N THR A 166 -11.76 11.60 -9.15
CA THR A 166 -12.65 11.62 -10.32
C THR A 166 -12.07 10.92 -11.54
N GLU A 167 -10.87 10.34 -11.43
CA GLU A 167 -10.28 9.54 -12.52
C GLU A 167 -11.14 8.31 -12.81
N PHE A 168 -11.12 7.87 -14.07
CA PHE A 168 -12.02 6.84 -14.61
C PHE A 168 -11.97 5.51 -13.83
N ASP A 169 -10.82 5.17 -13.26
CA ASP A 169 -10.58 3.91 -12.55
C ASP A 169 -10.46 4.08 -11.03
N ALA A 170 -10.57 5.29 -10.48
CA ALA A 170 -10.38 5.57 -9.05
C ALA A 170 -11.30 4.71 -8.17
N THR A 171 -12.54 4.52 -8.60
CA THR A 171 -13.50 3.66 -7.88
C THR A 171 -13.06 2.19 -7.88
N ASP A 172 -12.57 1.69 -9.01
CA ASP A 172 -12.08 0.32 -9.12
C ASP A 172 -10.78 0.11 -8.35
N GLN A 173 -9.89 1.11 -8.35
CA GLN A 173 -8.69 1.10 -7.50
C GLN A 173 -9.07 0.99 -6.02
N MET A 174 -10.07 1.75 -5.57
CA MET A 174 -10.55 1.67 -4.19
C MET A 174 -11.08 0.26 -3.88
N VAL A 175 -11.93 -0.32 -4.74
CA VAL A 175 -12.41 -1.71 -4.53
C VAL A 175 -11.25 -2.72 -4.49
N ARG A 176 -10.24 -2.58 -5.35
CA ARG A 176 -9.06 -3.45 -5.35
C ARG A 176 -8.27 -3.35 -4.05
N VAL A 177 -8.03 -2.15 -3.55
CA VAL A 177 -7.37 -1.93 -2.25
C VAL A 177 -8.17 -2.58 -1.12
N GLY A 178 -9.50 -2.47 -1.16
CA GLY A 178 -10.39 -3.03 -0.14
C GLY A 178 -10.40 -4.56 -0.14
N ARG A 179 -10.26 -5.19 -1.31
CA ARG A 179 -10.10 -6.64 -1.47
C ARG A 179 -8.70 -7.14 -1.13
N ALA A 180 -7.69 -6.31 -1.38
CA ALA A 180 -6.29 -6.66 -1.13
C ALA A 180 -5.93 -6.57 0.37
N LEU A 181 -6.69 -5.81 1.18
CA LEU A 181 -6.49 -5.71 2.62
C LEU A 181 -7.36 -6.73 3.36
N PRO A 182 -6.78 -7.85 3.84
CA PRO A 182 -7.55 -8.92 4.47
C PRO A 182 -8.23 -8.43 5.74
N ASN A 183 -9.50 -8.83 5.94
CA ASN A 183 -10.33 -8.51 7.11
C ASN A 183 -10.52 -7.01 7.40
N LEU A 184 -10.15 -6.11 6.48
CA LEU A 184 -10.40 -4.68 6.64
C LEU A 184 -11.88 -4.36 6.42
N LEU A 185 -12.45 -4.86 5.32
CA LEU A 185 -13.85 -4.71 4.96
C LEU A 185 -14.49 -6.09 4.87
N SER A 186 -15.71 -6.23 5.36
CA SER A 186 -16.55 -7.39 5.07
C SER A 186 -16.91 -7.42 3.58
N ASP A 187 -17.29 -8.59 3.04
CA ASP A 187 -17.75 -8.72 1.65
C ASP A 187 -18.87 -7.70 1.34
N SER A 188 -19.79 -7.51 2.28
CA SER A 188 -20.88 -6.53 2.18
C SER A 188 -20.40 -5.07 2.13
N GLU A 189 -19.30 -4.75 2.82
CA GLU A 189 -18.67 -3.43 2.79
C GLU A 189 -17.87 -3.22 1.51
N ILE A 190 -17.22 -4.27 0.98
CA ILE A 190 -16.51 -4.24 -0.31
C ILE A 190 -17.49 -3.98 -1.46
N ASP A 191 -18.69 -4.55 -1.42
CA ASP A 191 -19.70 -4.27 -2.44
C ASP A 191 -20.23 -2.82 -2.34
N ARG A 192 -20.26 -2.28 -1.12
CA ARG A 192 -20.73 -0.91 -0.85
C ARG A 192 -19.66 0.15 -1.09
N ILE A 193 -18.37 -0.16 -0.97
CA ILE A 193 -17.29 0.84 -1.09
C ILE A 193 -17.31 1.53 -2.46
N ARG A 194 -17.66 0.79 -3.52
CA ARG A 194 -17.84 1.34 -4.88
C ARG A 194 -18.83 2.51 -4.87
N HIS A 195 -20.04 2.28 -4.37
CA HIS A 195 -21.09 3.31 -4.32
C HIS A 195 -20.70 4.47 -3.40
N VAL A 196 -20.15 4.17 -2.23
CA VAL A 196 -19.70 5.18 -1.26
C VAL A 196 -18.62 6.08 -1.86
N PHE A 197 -17.65 5.49 -2.56
CA PHE A 197 -16.59 6.23 -3.23
C PHE A 197 -17.12 7.09 -4.37
N MET A 198 -18.07 6.59 -5.18
CA MET A 198 -18.73 7.39 -6.22
C MET A 198 -19.44 8.62 -5.63
N MET A 199 -20.16 8.46 -4.51
CA MET A 199 -20.81 9.58 -3.82
C MET A 199 -19.81 10.61 -3.29
N TYR A 200 -18.62 10.17 -2.90
CA TYR A 200 -17.51 11.04 -2.52
C TYR A 200 -16.90 11.75 -3.74
N ALA A 201 -16.68 11.03 -4.84
CA ALA A 201 -16.09 11.56 -6.07
C ALA A 201 -16.94 12.69 -6.68
N THR A 202 -18.27 12.58 -6.60
CA THR A 202 -19.20 13.62 -7.09
C THR A 202 -19.33 14.82 -6.16
N LYS A 203 -18.72 14.78 -4.96
CA LYS A 203 -18.86 15.86 -3.99
C LYS A 203 -18.04 17.08 -4.40
N THR A 204 -18.66 18.25 -4.44
CA THR A 204 -17.94 19.53 -4.52
C THR A 204 -17.12 19.72 -3.25
N ILE A 205 -15.79 19.83 -3.40
CA ILE A 205 -14.87 20.06 -2.28
C ILE A 205 -14.22 21.42 -2.48
N ASP A 206 -14.14 22.17 -1.39
CA ASP A 206 -13.47 23.45 -1.38
C ASP A 206 -11.96 23.27 -1.64
N LYS A 207 -11.42 24.08 -2.55
CA LYS A 207 -10.01 24.09 -2.90
C LYS A 207 -9.13 24.40 -1.69
N SER A 208 -9.63 25.14 -0.70
CA SER A 208 -8.94 25.43 0.55
C SER A 208 -8.62 24.19 1.41
N TRP A 209 -9.22 23.03 1.10
CA TRP A 209 -8.97 21.79 1.84
C TRP A 209 -7.66 21.12 1.42
N HIS A 210 -7.12 21.46 0.26
CA HIS A 210 -5.87 20.89 -0.24
C HIS A 210 -4.87 21.96 -0.71
N ILE A 211 -5.31 23.17 -1.05
CA ILE A 211 -4.43 24.31 -1.38
C ILE A 211 -4.27 25.19 -0.14
N LYS A 212 -3.04 25.28 0.38
CA LYS A 212 -2.68 26.12 1.52
C LYS A 212 -2.44 27.56 1.11
N SER A 213 -1.66 27.78 0.05
CA SER A 213 -1.36 29.12 -0.44
C SER A 213 -1.09 29.12 -1.95
N LYS A 214 -1.26 30.28 -2.57
CA LYS A 214 -0.87 30.54 -3.95
C LYS A 214 -0.04 31.82 -3.99
N CYS A 215 1.23 31.69 -4.35
CA CYS A 215 2.12 32.82 -4.56
C CYS A 215 2.45 32.94 -6.06
N HIS A 216 2.78 34.16 -6.48
CA HIS A 216 3.30 34.42 -7.81
C HIS A 216 4.75 34.79 -7.63
N ASP A 217 5.63 34.07 -8.32
CA ASP A 217 7.04 34.41 -8.35
C ASP A 217 7.24 35.74 -9.11
N PRO A 218 8.39 36.42 -8.92
CA PRO A 218 8.73 37.64 -9.66
C PRO A 218 8.64 37.48 -11.19
N ASP A 219 8.82 36.25 -11.69
CA ASP A 219 8.73 35.88 -13.11
C ASP A 219 7.29 35.60 -13.58
N GLY A 220 6.28 35.77 -12.72
CA GLY A 220 4.86 35.55 -13.03
C GLY A 220 4.39 34.09 -12.94
N ASN A 221 5.25 33.16 -12.52
CA ASN A 221 4.89 31.76 -12.32
C ASN A 221 4.04 31.59 -11.05
N THR A 222 2.94 30.84 -11.15
CA THR A 222 2.11 30.49 -9.98
C THR A 222 2.72 29.31 -9.24
N GLN A 223 3.21 29.56 -8.02
CA GLN A 223 3.53 28.49 -7.07
C GLN A 223 2.30 28.18 -6.21
N ILE A 224 2.00 26.89 -6.06
CA ILE A 224 0.89 26.40 -5.24
C ILE A 224 1.47 25.56 -4.12
N GLU A 225 1.24 25.99 -2.88
CA GLU A 225 1.56 25.22 -1.69
C GLU A 225 0.34 24.38 -1.33
N TYR A 226 0.53 23.07 -1.14
CA TYR A 226 -0.53 22.14 -0.77
C TYR A 226 -0.47 21.80 0.72
N HIS A 227 -1.64 21.52 1.31
CA HIS A 227 -1.71 20.89 2.63
C HIS A 227 -1.23 19.44 2.58
N HIS A 228 -0.77 18.91 3.71
CA HIS A 228 -0.55 17.47 3.86
C HIS A 228 -1.87 16.71 3.62
N ILE A 229 -1.77 15.50 3.05
CA ILE A 229 -2.94 14.69 2.65
C ILE A 229 -3.87 14.37 3.84
N ASP A 230 -3.32 14.26 5.05
CA ASP A 230 -4.11 14.06 6.28
C ASP A 230 -5.05 15.23 6.57
N HIS A 231 -4.65 16.47 6.28
CA HIS A 231 -5.49 17.64 6.52
C HIS A 231 -6.79 17.55 5.72
N TYR A 232 -6.66 17.13 4.45
CA TYR A 232 -7.78 16.91 3.58
C TYR A 232 -8.68 15.78 4.09
N TRP A 233 -8.10 14.61 4.40
CA TRP A 233 -8.89 13.46 4.83
C TRP A 233 -9.53 13.69 6.20
N ASN A 234 -8.88 14.38 7.13
CA ASN A 234 -9.49 14.74 8.41
C ASN A 234 -10.74 15.62 8.21
N LYS A 235 -10.72 16.59 7.30
CA LYS A 235 -11.91 17.39 6.94
C LYS A 235 -12.98 16.58 6.22
N MET A 236 -12.57 15.67 5.34
CA MET A 236 -13.51 14.83 4.58
C MET A 236 -14.21 13.79 5.47
N LEU A 237 -13.49 13.22 6.42
CA LEU A 237 -13.98 12.18 7.33
C LEU A 237 -14.73 12.76 8.55
N SER A 238 -14.58 14.05 8.85
CA SER A 238 -15.37 14.74 9.88
C SER A 238 -16.77 15.12 9.40
N LEU A 239 -17.09 14.93 8.12
CA LEU A 239 -18.42 15.19 7.59
C LEU A 239 -19.44 14.25 8.22
N THR A 240 -20.53 14.83 8.70
CA THR A 240 -21.66 14.12 9.27
C THR A 240 -22.91 14.24 8.40
N THR A 241 -23.84 13.32 8.61
CA THR A 241 -25.21 13.41 8.09
C THR A 241 -26.04 14.37 8.94
N ASN A 242 -27.27 14.66 8.53
CA ASN A 242 -28.20 15.49 9.32
C ASN A 242 -28.52 14.89 10.70
N ALA A 243 -28.27 13.60 10.89
CA ALA A 243 -28.44 12.89 12.16
C ALA A 243 -27.13 12.82 12.97
N GLU A 244 -26.14 13.66 12.65
CA GLU A 244 -24.82 13.73 13.31
C GLU A 244 -23.95 12.47 13.21
N LEU A 245 -24.39 11.45 12.44
CA LEU A 245 -23.60 10.25 12.19
C LEU A 245 -22.53 10.49 11.11
N PRO A 246 -21.38 9.79 11.15
CA PRO A 246 -20.35 9.88 10.12
C PRO A 246 -20.92 9.63 8.72
N LYS A 247 -20.62 10.53 7.78
CA LYS A 247 -21.22 10.50 6.44
C LYS A 247 -20.67 9.35 5.56
N TYR A 248 -19.41 8.98 5.75
CA TYR A 248 -18.74 7.96 4.95
C TYR A 248 -17.97 6.97 5.83
N PRO A 249 -18.65 6.16 6.66
CA PRO A 249 -17.99 5.30 7.67
C PRO A 249 -17.10 4.22 7.05
N ILE A 250 -17.55 3.57 5.96
CA ILE A 250 -16.77 2.53 5.25
C ILE A 250 -15.53 3.15 4.60
N LEU A 251 -15.70 4.31 3.95
CA LEU A 251 -14.58 5.05 3.36
C LEU A 251 -13.60 5.54 4.44
N ALA A 252 -14.08 6.00 5.59
CA ALA A 252 -13.26 6.43 6.71
C ALA A 252 -12.39 5.27 7.24
N LYS A 253 -13.00 4.10 7.44
CA LYS A 253 -12.30 2.89 7.85
C LYS A 253 -11.18 2.57 6.87
N MET A 254 -11.51 2.59 5.58
CA MET A 254 -10.56 2.29 4.51
C MET A 254 -9.41 3.29 4.43
N VAL A 255 -9.72 4.58 4.28
CA VAL A 255 -8.72 5.65 4.14
C VAL A 255 -7.75 5.68 5.32
N LYS A 256 -8.24 5.52 6.55
CA LYS A 256 -7.37 5.50 7.75
C LYS A 256 -6.36 4.36 7.68
N ASN A 257 -6.81 3.16 7.36
CA ASN A 257 -5.95 1.99 7.24
C ASN A 257 -4.92 2.15 6.11
N VAL A 258 -5.36 2.72 5.00
CA VAL A 258 -4.53 2.90 3.82
C VAL A 258 -3.50 4.03 4.02
N LEU A 259 -3.88 5.11 4.71
CA LEU A 259 -2.97 6.20 5.05
C LEU A 259 -1.85 5.73 5.98
N ILE A 260 -2.16 4.84 6.94
CA ILE A 260 -1.15 4.18 7.78
C ILE A 260 -0.15 3.41 6.91
N ILE A 261 -0.60 2.75 5.84
CA ILE A 261 0.29 2.02 4.93
C ILE A 261 1.18 2.97 4.10
N SER A 262 0.65 4.08 3.58
CA SER A 262 1.47 5.09 2.86
C SER A 262 2.46 5.81 3.76
N HIS A 263 2.05 6.08 4.99
CA HIS A 263 2.85 6.75 5.99
C HIS A 263 3.43 5.69 6.91
N GLY A 264 4.35 4.87 6.40
CA GLY A 264 5.26 4.23 7.33
C GLY A 264 6.15 5.32 7.90
N ASN A 265 5.69 5.97 8.98
CA ASN A 265 6.21 7.19 9.60
C ASN A 265 7.58 7.58 9.04
N SER A 266 7.56 8.39 7.98
CA SER A 266 8.78 9.02 7.48
C SER A 266 9.29 9.92 8.59
N ASP A 267 10.34 9.43 9.25
CA ASP A 267 11.25 10.07 10.19
C ASP A 267 10.64 10.98 11.28
N VAL A 268 10.58 10.45 12.50
CA VAL A 268 11.20 11.11 13.67
C VAL A 268 12.13 10.11 14.32
#